data_AF-A0A6G2UWS4-F1
#
_entry.id   AF-A0A6G2UWS4-F1
#
_cell.length_a   1.000
_cell.length_b   1.000
_cell.length_c   1.000
_cell.angle_alpha   90.00
_cell.angle_beta   90.00
_cell.angle_gamma   90.00
#
_symmetry.space_group_name_H-M   'P 1'
#
loop_
_entity.id
_entity.type
_entity.pdbx_description
1 polymer ?
#
loop_
_entity_poly.entity_id
_entity_poly.type
_entity_poly.pdbx_seq_one_letter_code
_entity_poly.pdbx_strand_id
1 'polypeptide(L)'
;RAMAAASAEALGGADVDTAVDAALAQLPDGTEIARNAAHAVRIAREFAGERAGAFALVPVLEHQIVDHVYSYGIAAAETVPVALALATASRGDIAQAVPAAACLSRVADSAPALAGALTGALGTIGSVPDGWRETCRTLAGCALPRFAGTDLVELAGLLAATEPAPTGGQFGHDIHRAPGAHDVPLPHDSHDARDPRGAHAR
;
A
#
# COMPACT_ATOMS: atom_id res chain seq x y z
N ARG A 1 6.78 7.14 13.46
CA ARG A 1 5.66 6.20 13.74
C ARG A 1 4.69 6.15 12.57
N ALA A 2 4.15 7.27 12.10
CA ALA A 2 3.27 7.34 10.92
C ALA A 2 3.76 6.52 9.71
N MET A 3 4.96 6.81 9.19
CA MET A 3 5.50 6.05 8.04
C MET A 3 5.67 4.56 8.32
N ALA A 4 6.04 4.18 9.55
CA ALA A 4 6.18 2.78 9.92
C ALA A 4 4.83 2.05 9.98
N ALA A 5 3.78 2.71 10.48
CA ALA A 5 2.43 2.16 10.46
C ALA A 5 1.90 2.00 9.03
N ALA A 6 2.10 3.02 8.18
CA ALA A 6 1.73 2.94 6.78
C ALA A 6 2.43 1.78 6.04
N SER A 7 3.75 1.66 6.22
CA SER A 7 4.53 0.57 5.62
C SER A 7 4.12 -0.80 6.18
N ALA A 8 3.79 -0.91 7.47
CA ALA A 8 3.34 -2.17 8.05
C ALA A 8 2.00 -2.63 7.46
N GLU A 9 1.02 -1.73 7.32
CA GLU A 9 -0.25 -2.04 6.66
C GLU A 9 -0.05 -2.42 5.19
N ALA A 10 0.78 -1.65 4.46
CA ALA A 10 1.09 -1.93 3.06
C ALA A 10 1.74 -3.30 2.87
N LEU A 11 2.74 -3.66 3.68
CA LEU A 11 3.39 -4.97 3.67
C LEU A 11 2.42 -6.10 4.09
N GLY A 12 1.43 -5.78 4.94
CA GLY A 12 0.32 -6.67 5.28
C GLY A 12 -0.72 -6.85 4.17
N GLY A 13 -0.55 -6.18 3.02
CA GLY A 13 -1.44 -6.27 1.86
C GLY A 13 -2.63 -5.30 1.89
N ALA A 14 -2.60 -4.29 2.77
CA ALA A 14 -3.61 -3.25 2.79
C ALA A 14 -3.52 -2.35 1.55
N ASP A 15 -4.64 -1.73 1.19
CA ASP A 15 -4.67 -0.72 0.13
C ASP A 15 -4.06 0.62 0.58
N VAL A 16 -3.87 1.52 -0.39
CA VAL A 16 -3.23 2.83 -0.17
C VAL A 16 -3.99 3.67 0.87
N ASP A 17 -5.32 3.67 0.85
CA ASP A 17 -6.12 4.46 1.77
C ASP A 17 -6.00 3.93 3.21
N THR A 18 -6.05 2.61 3.38
CA THR A 18 -5.88 1.97 4.70
C THR A 18 -4.49 2.24 5.28
N ALA A 19 -3.44 2.11 4.45
CA ALA A 19 -2.07 2.41 4.88
C ALA A 19 -1.88 3.89 5.26
N VAL A 20 -2.46 4.81 4.47
CA VAL A 20 -2.40 6.25 4.76
C VAL A 20 -3.18 6.60 6.02
N ASP A 21 -4.38 6.03 6.21
CA ASP A 21 -5.20 6.27 7.41
C ASP A 21 -4.50 5.74 8.68
N ALA A 22 -3.81 4.60 8.60
CA ALA A 22 -2.97 4.11 9.69
C ALA A 22 -1.80 5.06 10.00
N ALA A 23 -1.22 5.70 8.99
CA ALA A 23 -0.22 6.75 9.19
C ALA A 23 -0.79 7.95 9.96
N LEU A 24 -1.96 8.43 9.54
CA LEU A 24 -2.65 9.57 10.15
C LEU A 24 -3.01 9.28 11.62
N ALA A 25 -3.47 8.08 11.93
CA ALA A 25 -3.82 7.66 13.29
C ALA A 25 -2.63 7.66 14.27
N GLN A 26 -1.38 7.69 13.78
CA GLN A 26 -0.17 7.75 14.60
C GLN A 26 0.32 9.18 14.88
N LEU A 27 -0.29 10.19 14.26
CA LEU A 27 0.12 11.58 14.41
C LEU A 27 -0.57 12.20 15.63
N PRO A 28 0.18 12.82 16.59
CA PRO A 28 -0.44 13.39 17.77
C PRO A 28 -1.34 14.59 17.44
N ASP A 29 -2.52 14.63 18.05
CA ASP A 29 -3.47 15.73 17.91
C ASP A 29 -2.86 17.10 18.24
N GLY A 30 -3.33 18.14 17.56
CA GLY A 30 -2.87 19.52 17.78
C GLY A 30 -1.47 19.84 17.26
N THR A 31 -0.73 18.85 16.73
CA THR A 31 0.58 19.08 16.10
C THR A 31 0.45 19.62 14.68
N GLU A 32 1.49 20.31 14.21
CA GLU A 32 1.56 20.80 12.84
C GLU A 32 1.58 19.66 11.82
N ILE A 33 2.37 18.61 12.08
CA ILE A 33 2.43 17.42 11.22
C ILE A 33 1.05 16.75 11.07
N ALA A 34 0.26 16.67 12.15
CA ALA A 34 -1.09 16.09 12.09
C ALA A 34 -2.03 16.95 11.22
N ARG A 35 -2.03 18.28 11.42
CA ARG A 35 -2.84 19.20 10.61
C ARG A 35 -2.45 19.15 9.13
N ASN A 36 -1.16 19.25 8.83
CA ASN A 36 -0.66 19.26 7.46
C ASN A 36 -0.92 17.91 6.78
N ALA A 37 -0.73 16.78 7.47
CA ALA A 37 -0.99 15.45 6.90
C ALA A 37 -2.47 15.26 6.57
N ALA A 38 -3.37 15.59 7.50
CA ALA A 38 -4.81 15.50 7.26
C ALA A 38 -5.25 16.40 6.10
N HIS A 39 -4.72 17.63 6.04
CA HIS A 39 -5.02 18.58 4.96
C HIS A 39 -4.49 18.09 3.60
N ALA A 40 -3.23 17.66 3.53
CA ALA A 40 -2.59 17.19 2.30
C ALA A 40 -3.27 15.93 1.75
N VAL A 41 -3.59 14.96 2.61
CA VAL A 41 -4.29 13.71 2.21
C VAL A 41 -5.70 14.01 1.73
N ARG A 42 -6.44 14.90 2.41
CA ARG A 42 -7.77 15.31 1.96
C ARG A 42 -7.75 15.88 0.55
N ILE A 43 -6.83 16.80 0.27
CA ILE A 43 -6.65 17.37 -1.08
C ILE A 43 -6.24 16.27 -2.07
N ALA A 44 -5.29 15.40 -1.70
CA ALA A 44 -4.83 14.34 -2.59
C ALA A 44 -5.94 13.39 -3.05
N ARG A 45 -6.91 13.10 -2.18
CA ARG A 45 -8.09 12.30 -2.54
C ARG A 45 -8.95 12.98 -3.61
N GLU A 46 -9.00 14.30 -3.66
CA GLU A 46 -9.70 15.06 -4.71
C GLU A 46 -8.97 15.00 -6.06
N PHE A 47 -7.66 14.72 -6.05
CA PHE A 47 -6.81 14.59 -7.25
C PHE A 47 -6.68 13.15 -7.75
N ALA A 48 -7.24 12.17 -7.03
CA ALA A 48 -7.19 10.77 -7.44
C ALA A 48 -7.94 10.57 -8.78
N GLY A 49 -7.21 10.16 -9.81
CA GLY A 49 -7.76 9.96 -11.16
C GLY A 49 -7.62 11.16 -12.10
N GLU A 50 -6.94 12.23 -11.69
CA GLU A 50 -6.53 13.32 -12.59
C GLU A 50 -5.70 12.78 -13.77
N ARG A 51 -5.88 13.37 -14.96
CA ARG A 51 -5.18 12.91 -16.18
C ARG A 51 -3.66 13.06 -16.08
N ALA A 52 -3.19 14.06 -15.33
CA ALA A 52 -1.77 14.28 -15.09
C ALA A 52 -1.24 13.48 -13.88
N GLY A 53 -2.08 12.63 -13.27
CA GLY A 53 -1.72 11.79 -12.14
C GLY A 53 -1.28 12.59 -10.91
N ALA A 54 -0.40 12.01 -10.09
CA ALA A 54 0.12 12.67 -8.89
C ALA A 54 0.87 13.98 -9.18
N PHE A 55 1.37 14.17 -10.42
CA PHE A 55 2.06 15.40 -10.80
C PHE A 55 1.14 16.63 -10.78
N ALA A 56 -0.17 16.44 -11.02
CA ALA A 56 -1.16 17.52 -10.94
C ALA A 56 -1.23 18.17 -9.55
N LEU A 57 -0.86 17.41 -8.51
CA LEU A 57 -0.93 17.84 -7.12
C LEU A 57 0.29 18.70 -6.69
N VAL A 58 1.39 18.68 -7.46
CA VAL A 58 2.65 19.36 -7.10
C VAL A 58 2.46 20.86 -6.82
N PRO A 59 1.83 21.68 -7.71
CA PRO A 59 1.67 23.11 -7.44
C PRO A 59 0.82 23.40 -6.19
N VAL A 60 -0.13 22.52 -5.88
CA VAL A 60 -1.01 22.67 -4.72
C VAL A 60 -0.26 22.38 -3.43
N LEU A 61 0.52 21.30 -3.39
CA LEU A 61 1.36 20.97 -2.23
C LEU A 61 2.43 22.04 -1.99
N GLU A 62 3.06 22.53 -3.06
CA GLU A 62 4.03 23.62 -2.97
C GLU A 62 3.42 24.87 -2.32
N HIS A 63 2.19 25.23 -2.68
CA HIS A 63 1.55 26.43 -2.17
C HIS A 63 0.92 26.28 -0.78
N GLN A 64 0.36 25.12 -0.46
CA GLN A 64 -0.49 24.94 0.72
C GLN A 64 0.15 24.16 1.88
N ILE A 65 1.21 23.38 1.61
CA ILE A 65 1.85 22.54 2.62
C ILE A 65 3.27 22.99 2.87
N VAL A 66 4.00 23.28 1.80
CA VAL A 66 5.42 23.58 1.91
C VAL A 66 5.58 25.07 2.19
N ASP A 67 5.93 25.45 3.42
CA ASP A 67 6.01 26.86 3.78
C ASP A 67 7.13 27.57 3.00
N HIS A 68 6.84 28.78 2.54
CA HIS A 68 7.76 29.65 1.83
C HIS A 68 8.51 30.62 2.75
N VAL A 69 8.09 30.74 4.02
CA VAL A 69 8.57 31.73 4.98
C VAL A 69 9.62 31.15 5.94
N TYR A 70 9.59 29.85 6.21
CA TYR A 70 10.58 29.19 7.08
C TYR A 70 11.71 28.54 6.29
N SER A 71 12.96 28.81 6.72
CA SER A 71 14.19 28.36 6.04
C SER A 71 14.54 26.88 6.25
N TYR A 72 13.69 26.08 6.92
CA TYR A 72 13.94 24.67 7.25
C TYR A 72 12.92 23.75 6.56
N GLY A 73 13.04 23.63 5.24
CA GLY A 73 12.25 22.75 4.37
C GLY A 73 12.36 21.24 4.59
N ILE A 74 12.91 20.84 5.73
CA ILE A 74 13.26 19.45 6.07
C ILE A 74 12.43 18.96 7.26
N ALA A 75 11.41 19.73 7.65
CA ALA A 75 10.55 19.38 8.76
C ALA A 75 9.74 18.11 8.42
N ALA A 76 9.66 17.19 9.38
CA ALA A 76 8.74 16.06 9.29
C ALA A 76 7.29 16.52 9.06
N ALA A 77 6.95 17.72 9.55
CA ALA A 77 5.66 18.38 9.37
C ALA A 77 5.34 18.79 7.92
N GLU A 78 6.29 18.69 6.99
CA GLU A 78 6.09 18.95 5.56
C GLU A 78 6.34 17.69 4.73
N THR A 79 7.45 17.00 5.01
CA THR A 79 7.89 15.83 4.23
C THR A 79 6.97 14.62 4.36
N VAL A 80 6.45 14.33 5.56
CA VAL A 80 5.50 13.22 5.78
C VAL A 80 4.15 13.50 5.12
N PRO A 81 3.51 14.68 5.31
CA PRO A 81 2.29 15.04 4.58
C PRO A 81 2.42 14.93 3.07
N VAL A 82 3.52 15.45 2.48
CA VAL A 82 3.77 15.36 1.04
C VAL A 82 3.86 13.92 0.58
N ALA A 83 4.59 13.07 1.30
CA ALA A 83 4.73 11.66 0.95
C ALA A 83 3.38 10.92 0.98
N LEU A 84 2.57 11.12 2.03
CA LEU A 84 1.24 10.51 2.15
C LEU A 84 0.30 11.01 1.04
N ALA A 85 0.31 12.30 0.76
CA ALA A 85 -0.51 12.90 -0.29
C ALA A 85 -0.15 12.37 -1.68
N LEU A 86 1.13 12.28 -2.01
CA LEU A 86 1.57 11.77 -3.31
C LEU A 86 1.35 10.26 -3.46
N ALA A 87 1.50 9.47 -2.39
CA ALA A 87 1.10 8.07 -2.39
C ALA A 87 -0.41 7.92 -2.65
N THR A 88 -1.24 8.76 -2.01
CA THR A 88 -2.69 8.79 -2.19
C THR A 88 -3.08 9.14 -3.63
N ALA A 89 -2.58 10.27 -4.16
CA ALA A 89 -2.92 10.75 -5.49
C ALA A 89 -2.43 9.83 -6.63
N SER A 90 -1.29 9.16 -6.42
CA SER A 90 -0.77 8.14 -7.35
C SER A 90 -1.46 6.79 -7.23
N ARG A 91 -2.34 6.61 -6.25
CA ARG A 91 -2.93 5.30 -5.89
C ARG A 91 -1.86 4.22 -5.63
N GLY A 92 -0.74 4.61 -5.01
CA GLY A 92 0.38 3.72 -4.73
C GLY A 92 1.36 3.53 -5.91
N ASP A 93 1.17 4.21 -7.03
CA ASP A 93 2.09 4.12 -8.18
C ASP A 93 3.40 4.88 -7.92
N ILE A 94 4.48 4.11 -7.68
CA ILE A 94 5.83 4.64 -7.43
C ILE A 94 6.36 5.49 -8.58
N ALA A 95 6.03 5.15 -9.83
CA ALA A 95 6.50 5.86 -11.02
C ALA A 95 5.86 7.25 -11.15
N GLN A 96 4.72 7.47 -10.45
CA GLN A 96 4.09 8.79 -10.35
C GLN A 96 4.49 9.53 -9.08
N ALA A 97 4.50 8.85 -7.93
CA ALA A 97 4.72 9.49 -6.64
C ALA A 97 6.14 10.06 -6.49
N VAL A 98 7.16 9.29 -6.86
CA VAL A 98 8.56 9.68 -6.65
C VAL A 98 8.96 10.89 -7.50
N PRO A 99 8.68 10.96 -8.81
CA PRO A 99 9.03 12.13 -9.60
C PRO A 99 8.25 13.38 -9.18
N ALA A 100 6.97 13.23 -8.82
CA ALA A 100 6.18 14.34 -8.30
C ALA A 100 6.77 14.90 -7.00
N ALA A 101 7.21 14.02 -6.09
CA ALA A 101 7.87 14.43 -4.85
C ALA A 101 9.21 15.14 -5.13
N ALA A 102 9.97 14.66 -6.12
CA ALA A 102 11.27 15.23 -6.48
C ALA A 102 11.15 16.67 -7.05
N CYS A 103 10.00 17.02 -7.62
CA CYS A 103 9.73 18.38 -8.11
C CYS A 103 9.46 19.40 -6.98
N LEU A 104 9.17 18.93 -5.76
CA LEU A 104 9.01 19.80 -4.59
C LEU A 104 10.38 20.10 -3.97
N SER A 105 11.16 20.96 -4.64
CA SER A 105 12.58 21.23 -4.37
C SER A 105 12.95 21.37 -2.88
N ARG A 106 12.11 22.02 -2.09
CA ARG A 106 12.36 22.28 -0.66
C ARG A 106 12.35 21.02 0.19
N VAL A 107 11.50 20.04 -0.14
CA VAL A 107 11.37 18.76 0.57
C VAL A 107 12.01 17.59 -0.19
N ALA A 108 12.67 17.85 -1.32
CA ALA A 108 13.17 16.83 -2.25
C ALA A 108 14.28 15.93 -1.67
N ASP A 109 14.93 16.31 -0.58
CA ASP A 109 15.91 15.47 0.10
C ASP A 109 15.26 14.24 0.78
N SER A 110 14.04 14.40 1.32
CA SER A 110 13.37 13.37 2.14
C SER A 110 12.05 12.88 1.56
N ALA A 111 11.24 13.77 0.97
CA ALA A 111 9.90 13.41 0.49
C ALA A 111 9.91 12.31 -0.59
N PRO A 112 10.82 12.31 -1.59
CA PRO A 112 10.88 11.23 -2.59
C PRO A 112 11.23 9.88 -1.97
N ALA A 113 12.13 9.85 -0.98
CA ALA A 113 12.49 8.63 -0.28
C ALA A 113 11.31 8.08 0.55
N LEU A 114 10.58 8.94 1.26
CA LEU A 114 9.39 8.55 2.03
C LEU A 114 8.24 8.08 1.13
N ALA A 115 7.98 8.81 0.05
CA ALA A 115 6.96 8.43 -0.94
C ALA A 115 7.33 7.09 -1.58
N GLY A 116 8.58 6.95 -2.05
CA GLY A 116 9.09 5.74 -2.67
C GLY A 116 9.06 4.52 -1.74
N ALA A 117 9.37 4.69 -0.45
CA ALA A 117 9.26 3.62 0.54
C ALA A 117 7.82 3.14 0.71
N LEU A 118 6.85 4.06 0.81
CA LEU A 118 5.44 3.71 0.96
C LEU A 118 4.86 3.08 -0.31
N THR A 119 5.04 3.72 -1.47
CA THR A 119 4.56 3.19 -2.75
C THR A 119 5.28 1.92 -3.17
N GLY A 120 6.55 1.76 -2.77
CA GLY A 120 7.30 0.53 -2.97
C GLY A 120 6.78 -0.62 -2.12
N ALA A 121 6.35 -0.36 -0.88
CA ALA A 121 5.71 -1.36 -0.02
C ALA A 121 4.30 -1.75 -0.51
N LEU A 122 3.56 -0.80 -1.09
CA LEU A 122 2.24 -1.05 -1.71
C LEU A 122 2.34 -1.79 -3.06
N GLY A 123 3.48 -1.64 -3.74
CA GLY A 123 3.74 -2.21 -5.04
C GLY A 123 4.39 -3.58 -5.00
N THR A 124 4.49 -4.21 -6.17
CA THR A 124 5.38 -5.37 -6.35
C THR A 124 6.77 -4.90 -6.75
N ILE A 125 7.78 -5.77 -6.71
CA ILE A 125 9.11 -5.41 -7.21
C ILE A 125 9.05 -4.87 -8.65
N GLY A 126 8.11 -5.35 -9.47
CA GLY A 126 7.90 -4.94 -10.86
C GLY A 126 7.32 -3.53 -11.05
N SER A 127 6.77 -2.89 -10.01
CA SER A 127 6.24 -1.51 -10.11
C SER A 127 7.35 -0.47 -10.26
N VAL A 128 8.56 -0.78 -9.78
CA VAL A 128 9.71 0.09 -9.96
C VAL A 128 10.14 0.09 -11.45
N PRO A 129 10.54 1.19 -12.07
CA PRO A 129 11.12 1.13 -13.41
C PRO A 129 12.46 0.36 -13.44
N ASP A 130 12.72 -0.46 -14.47
CA ASP A 130 13.97 -1.24 -14.60
C ASP A 130 15.22 -0.38 -14.50
N GLY A 131 15.25 0.74 -15.24
CA GLY A 131 16.39 1.66 -15.20
C GLY A 131 16.65 2.25 -13.82
N TRP A 132 15.60 2.44 -13.00
CA TRP A 132 15.77 2.90 -11.61
C TRP A 132 16.33 1.78 -10.74
N ARG A 133 15.78 0.56 -10.86
CA ARG A 133 16.29 -0.60 -10.13
C ARG A 133 17.77 -0.81 -10.42
N GLU A 134 18.16 -0.86 -11.70
CA GLU A 134 19.54 -1.10 -12.11
C GLU A 134 20.48 -0.01 -11.62
N THR A 135 20.08 1.26 -11.73
CA THR A 135 20.91 2.41 -11.31
C THR A 135 21.08 2.46 -9.79
N CYS A 136 20.05 2.13 -9.02
CA CYS A 136 20.07 2.25 -7.56
C CYS A 136 20.46 0.94 -6.85
N ARG A 137 20.56 -0.19 -7.56
CA ARG A 137 20.76 -1.52 -6.96
C ARG A 137 22.00 -1.57 -6.06
N THR A 138 23.12 -1.03 -6.55
CA THR A 138 24.38 -1.03 -5.81
C THR A 138 24.64 0.34 -5.20
N LEU A 139 24.76 0.39 -3.88
CA LEU A 139 25.01 1.63 -3.17
C LEU A 139 26.42 2.16 -3.47
N ALA A 140 26.50 3.44 -3.85
CA ALA A 140 27.79 4.12 -4.08
C ALA A 140 28.53 4.46 -2.77
N GLY A 141 27.82 4.49 -1.63
CA GLY A 141 28.41 4.83 -0.32
C GLY A 141 28.66 6.33 -0.10
N CYS A 142 28.02 7.22 -0.86
CA CYS A 142 28.26 8.67 -0.77
C CYS A 142 27.97 9.26 0.63
N ALA A 143 26.82 8.94 1.23
CA ALA A 143 26.48 9.40 2.57
C ALA A 143 27.11 8.55 3.67
N LEU A 144 27.24 7.24 3.42
CA LEU A 144 27.75 6.24 4.37
C LEU A 144 28.77 5.33 3.66
N PRO A 145 30.07 5.66 3.69
CA PRO A 145 31.10 4.95 2.92
C PRO A 145 31.16 3.44 3.17
N ARG A 146 30.84 3.00 4.39
CA ARG A 146 30.79 1.58 4.77
C ARG A 146 29.76 0.74 4.00
N PHE A 147 28.82 1.39 3.31
CA PHE A 147 27.81 0.71 2.50
C PHE A 147 28.15 0.69 1.00
N ALA A 148 29.30 1.23 0.58
CA ALA A 148 29.72 1.16 -0.82
C ALA A 148 29.78 -0.31 -1.31
N GLY A 149 29.18 -0.59 -2.47
CA GLY A 149 29.13 -1.92 -3.07
C GLY A 149 28.01 -2.83 -2.55
N THR A 150 27.20 -2.38 -1.59
CA THR A 150 26.07 -3.17 -1.06
C THR A 150 24.96 -3.28 -2.10
N ASP A 151 24.45 -4.50 -2.35
CA ASP A 151 23.25 -4.75 -3.17
C ASP A 151 21.99 -4.54 -2.30
N LEU A 152 21.14 -3.59 -2.68
CA LEU A 152 19.90 -3.28 -1.97
C LEU A 152 18.88 -4.42 -2.00
N VAL A 153 18.86 -5.24 -3.06
CA VAL A 153 17.95 -6.39 -3.15
C VAL A 153 18.37 -7.48 -2.18
N GLU A 154 19.68 -7.72 -2.08
CA GLU A 154 20.24 -8.65 -1.08
C GLU A 154 19.95 -8.15 0.34
N LEU A 155 20.18 -6.86 0.62
CA LEU A 155 19.89 -6.25 1.91
C LEU A 155 18.40 -6.36 2.27
N ALA A 156 17.50 -6.12 1.32
CA ALA A 156 16.07 -6.30 1.51
C ALA A 156 15.71 -7.77 1.83
N GLY A 157 16.34 -8.73 1.16
CA GLY A 157 16.19 -10.16 1.46
C GLY A 157 16.65 -10.53 2.87
N LEU A 158 17.76 -9.95 3.34
CA LEU A 158 18.23 -10.14 4.72
C LEU A 158 17.25 -9.55 5.74
N LEU A 159 16.67 -8.37 5.47
CA LEU A 159 15.65 -7.77 6.32
C LEU A 159 14.38 -8.62 6.37
N ALA A 160 13.90 -9.10 5.22
CA ALA A 160 12.74 -9.99 5.15
C ALA A 160 12.97 -11.30 5.93
N ALA A 161 14.19 -11.84 5.93
CA ALA A 161 14.53 -13.02 6.72
C ALA A 161 14.50 -12.80 8.25
N THR A 162 14.42 -11.55 8.71
CA THR A 162 14.24 -11.21 10.14
C THR A 162 12.78 -11.10 10.56
N GLU A 163 11.83 -11.26 9.63
CA GLU A 163 10.41 -11.18 9.93
C GLU A 163 10.04 -12.20 11.02
N PRO A 164 9.41 -11.77 12.13
CA PRO A 164 8.95 -12.70 13.16
C PRO A 164 7.99 -13.70 12.54
N ALA A 165 8.15 -14.99 12.86
CA ALA A 165 7.20 -16.00 12.44
C ALA A 165 5.78 -15.53 12.84
N PRO A 166 4.79 -15.59 11.94
CA PRO A 166 3.43 -15.18 12.27
C PRO A 166 3.00 -15.99 13.49
N THR A 167 2.56 -15.29 14.54
CA THR A 167 2.09 -15.92 15.77
C THR A 167 0.92 -16.82 15.40
N GLY A 168 1.21 -18.11 15.23
CA GLY A 168 0.24 -19.10 14.78
C GLY A 168 -0.94 -19.11 15.74
N GLY A 169 -2.08 -18.58 15.28
CA GLY A 169 -3.35 -18.76 15.95
C GLY A 169 -3.65 -20.25 16.00
N GLN A 170 -3.54 -20.83 17.19
CA GLN A 170 -4.06 -22.15 17.50
C GLN A 170 -5.58 -22.12 17.39
N PHE A 171 -6.12 -22.20 16.18
CA PHE A 171 -7.47 -22.73 15.99
C PHE A 171 -7.34 -24.23 15.83
N GLY A 172 -7.20 -24.91 16.97
CA GLY A 172 -7.37 -26.35 17.05
C GLY A 172 -8.79 -26.70 16.64
N HIS A 173 -8.96 -27.19 15.42
CA HIS A 173 -10.19 -27.86 15.01
C HIS A 173 -10.06 -29.34 15.35
N ASP A 174 -10.05 -29.65 16.65
CA ASP A 174 -10.33 -30.99 17.14
C ASP A 174 -11.82 -31.27 16.94
N ILE A 175 -12.20 -31.68 15.74
CA ILE A 175 -13.46 -32.39 15.52
C ILE A 175 -13.19 -33.89 15.52
N HIS A 176 -12.84 -34.42 16.68
CA HIS A 176 -12.99 -35.85 16.93
C HIS A 176 -14.49 -36.21 16.98
N ARG A 177 -14.91 -36.79 15.85
CA ARG A 177 -16.13 -37.55 15.58
C ARG A 177 -16.69 -38.31 16.79
N ALA A 178 -17.97 -38.08 17.10
CA ALA A 178 -18.79 -39.00 17.87
C ALA A 178 -19.95 -39.54 17.00
N PRO A 179 -20.42 -40.79 17.25
CA PRO A 179 -21.22 -41.57 16.30
C PRO A 179 -22.73 -41.57 16.62
N GLY A 180 -23.55 -41.55 15.56
CA GLY A 180 -24.94 -42.04 15.60
C GLY A 180 -26.03 -40.96 15.50
N ALA A 181 -26.72 -40.92 14.36
CA ALA A 181 -28.16 -40.65 14.24
C ALA A 181 -28.58 -40.73 12.76
N HIS A 182 -29.04 -41.92 12.35
CA HIS A 182 -30.38 -42.19 11.80
C HIS A 182 -30.57 -41.95 10.30
N ASP A 183 -30.58 -43.06 9.55
CA ASP A 183 -31.15 -43.19 8.22
C ASP A 183 -32.67 -42.92 8.26
N VAL A 184 -33.15 -42.11 7.33
CA VAL A 184 -34.59 -41.92 7.06
C VAL A 184 -34.91 -42.53 5.68
N PRO A 185 -35.81 -43.51 5.58
CA PRO A 185 -36.23 -44.07 4.29
C PRO A 185 -37.23 -43.15 3.58
N LEU A 186 -37.06 -42.96 2.27
CA LEU A 186 -38.03 -42.29 1.38
C LEU A 186 -39.17 -43.25 1.00
N PRO A 187 -40.44 -42.81 1.00
CA PRO A 187 -41.55 -43.61 0.50
C PRO A 187 -41.66 -43.54 -1.03
N HIS A 188 -41.93 -44.71 -1.61
CA HIS A 188 -42.41 -44.89 -2.98
C HIS A 188 -43.83 -44.33 -3.13
N ASP A 189 -44.08 -43.62 -4.23
CA ASP A 189 -45.42 -43.57 -4.81
C ASP A 189 -45.35 -43.90 -6.30
N SER A 190 -46.15 -44.90 -6.66
CA SER A 190 -46.36 -45.44 -7.98
C SER A 190 -47.80 -45.18 -8.43
N HIS A 191 -47.97 -45.15 -9.74
CA HIS A 191 -49.20 -45.12 -10.55
C HIS A 191 -49.81 -43.74 -10.84
N ASP A 192 -50.36 -43.44 -12.01
CA ASP A 192 -50.41 -44.04 -13.36
C ASP A 192 -51.46 -43.18 -14.09
N ALA A 193 -51.22 -42.76 -15.34
CA ALA A 193 -52.23 -42.78 -16.40
C ALA A 193 -51.82 -41.95 -17.64
N ARG A 194 -51.67 -42.70 -18.73
CA ARG A 194 -52.29 -42.49 -20.05
C ARG A 194 -51.64 -41.51 -21.05
N ASP A 195 -50.84 -42.17 -21.90
CA ASP A 195 -50.69 -41.99 -23.35
C ASP A 195 -52.02 -41.78 -24.10
N PRO A 196 -52.00 -41.04 -25.23
CA PRO A 196 -52.24 -41.74 -26.49
C PRO A 196 -51.29 -41.33 -27.64
N ARG A 197 -50.59 -42.35 -28.15
CA ARG A 197 -50.31 -42.76 -29.54
C ARG A 197 -50.43 -41.71 -30.65
N GLY A 198 -49.35 -41.63 -31.42
CA GLY A 198 -49.37 -41.16 -32.81
C GLY A 198 -48.02 -41.33 -33.51
N ALA A 199 -47.59 -42.57 -33.74
CA ALA A 199 -46.40 -42.90 -34.51
C ALA A 199 -46.65 -42.80 -36.02
N HIS A 200 -45.69 -42.23 -36.76
CA HIS A 200 -45.46 -42.54 -38.16
C HIS A 200 -43.94 -42.64 -38.43
N ALA A 201 -43.54 -43.88 -38.80
CA ALA A 201 -42.42 -44.30 -39.66
C ALA A 201 -40.98 -43.84 -39.30
N ARG A 202 -39.99 -44.74 -39.18
CA ARG A 202 -39.79 -46.05 -39.84
C ARG A 202 -39.25 -47.11 -38.89
#